data_AF-A0A436FYD4-F1
#
_entry.id   AF-A0A436FYD4-F1
#
_cell.length_a   1.000
_cell.length_b   1.000
_cell.length_c   1.000
_cell.angle_alpha   90.00
_cell.angle_beta   90.00
_cell.angle_gamma   90.00
#
_symmetry.space_group_name_H-M   'P 1'
#
loop_
_entity.id
_entity.type
_entity.pdbx_description
1 polymer ?
#
loop_
_entity_poly.entity_id
_entity_poly.type
_entity_poly.pdbx_seq_one_letter_code
_entity_poly.pdbx_strand_id
1 'polypeptide(L)' 'MNFSLARTSLIAEADLVGISGERAVCDPRGVLYFPDLRLLAVSDLHLEKGSSLARRGTLIPPYD' A
#
# COMPACT_ATOMS: atom_id res chain seq x y z
N MET A 1 21.63 -7.85 1.89
CA MET A 1 20.62 -6.91 1.37
C MET A 1 19.86 -6.32 2.57
N ASN A 2 20.32 -5.16 3.05
CA ASN A 2 19.93 -4.57 4.31
C ASN A 2 18.65 -3.72 4.17
N PHE A 3 17.53 -4.34 3.82
CA PHE A 3 16.25 -3.64 3.60
C PHE A 3 15.60 -3.10 4.90
N SER A 4 16.03 -3.56 6.08
CA SER A 4 15.35 -3.23 7.34
C SER A 4 15.67 -1.83 7.86
N LEU A 5 16.92 -1.37 7.76
CA LEU A 5 17.36 -0.07 8.29
C LEU A 5 16.89 1.12 7.43
N ALA A 6 16.76 0.91 6.12
CA ALA A 6 16.24 1.92 5.19
C ALA A 6 14.72 2.17 5.37
N ARG A 7 13.94 1.16 5.76
CA ARG A 7 12.49 1.34 5.97
C ARG A 7 12.14 2.14 7.21
N THR A 8 12.90 1.96 8.30
CA THR A 8 12.67 2.71 9.54
C THR A 8 12.98 4.20 9.36
N SER A 9 14.02 4.53 8.58
CA SER A 9 14.38 5.92 8.28
C SER A 9 13.38 6.61 7.36
N LEU A 10 12.83 5.91 6.36
CA LEU A 10 11.79 6.47 5.48
C LEU A 10 10.48 6.80 6.21
N ILE A 11 10.09 5.99 7.21
CA ILE A 11 8.92 6.29 8.05
C ILE A 11 9.16 7.54 8.91
N ALA A 12 10.42 7.78 9.32
CA ALA A 12 10.78 8.95 10.12
C ALA A 12 10.84 10.25 9.29
N GLU A 13 11.10 10.16 7.98
CA GLU A 13 11.18 11.30 7.07
C GLU A 13 9.83 11.63 6.41
N ALA A 14 8.90 10.67 6.39
CA ALA A 14 7.57 10.87 5.84
C ALA A 14 6.70 11.71 6.78
N ASP A 15 6.16 12.80 6.25
CA ASP A 15 5.26 13.68 7.00
C ASP A 15 4.05 12.90 7.53
N LEU A 16 3.80 13.05 8.83
CA LEU A 16 2.63 12.48 9.48
C LEU A 16 1.40 13.35 9.17
N VAL A 17 0.35 12.72 8.64
CA VAL A 17 -0.95 13.35 8.42
C VAL A 17 -1.93 12.96 9.52
N GLY A 18 -2.73 13.92 9.98
CA GLY A 18 -3.85 13.68 10.89
C GLY A 18 -5.12 13.31 10.12
N ILE A 19 -5.71 12.16 10.42
CA ILE A 19 -6.96 11.66 9.81
C ILE A 19 -7.90 11.25 10.94
N SER A 20 -9.01 11.97 11.12
CA SER A 20 -10.01 11.67 12.15
C SER A 20 -9.43 11.50 13.58
N GLY A 21 -8.34 12.20 13.89
CA GLY A 21 -7.64 12.10 15.18
C GLY A 21 -6.50 11.05 15.22
N GLU A 22 -6.38 10.22 14.20
CA GLU A 22 -5.31 9.23 14.05
C GLU A 22 -4.14 9.80 13.24
N ARG A 23 -2.92 9.33 13.53
CA ARG A 23 -1.72 9.70 12.76
C ARG A 23 -1.43 8.63 11.72
N ALA A 24 -1.21 9.05 10.48
CA ALA A 24 -0.85 8.16 9.38
C ALA A 24 0.39 8.66 8.63
N VAL A 25 1.16 7.71 8.12
CA VAL A 25 2.25 7.96 7.17
C VAL A 25 1.73 7.70 5.77
N CYS A 26 1.89 8.67 4.87
CA CYS A 26 1.57 8.54 3.45
C CYS A 26 2.77 7.95 2.69
N ASP A 27 2.62 6.75 2.11
CA ASP A 27 3.65 6.17 1.22
C ASP A 27 3.29 6.46 -0.24
N PRO A 28 4.25 6.93 -1.08
CA PRO A 28 4.03 7.19 -2.51
C PRO A 28 3.49 5.99 -3.32
N ARG A 29 3.56 4.77 -2.79
CA ARG A 29 2.95 3.56 -3.38
C ARG A 29 1.44 3.48 -3.20
N GLY A 30 0.80 4.50 -2.61
CA GLY A 30 -0.66 4.58 -2.46
C GLY A 30 -1.19 3.85 -1.24
N VAL A 31 -0.43 3.82 -0.14
CA VAL A 31 -0.85 3.17 1.11
C VAL A 31 -0.71 4.12 2.30
N LEU A 32 -1.52 3.88 3.34
CA LEU A 32 -1.44 4.59 4.62
C LEU A 32 -1.01 3.64 5.72
N TYR A 33 0.00 4.02 6.50
CA TYR A 33 0.42 3.27 7.68
C TYR A 33 0.09 4.04 8.96
N PHE A 34 -0.70 3.42 9.85
CA PHE A 34 -1.07 3.93 11.16
C PHE A 34 -0.21 3.25 12.24
N PRO A 35 0.89 3.88 12.70
CA PRO A 35 1.84 3.24 13.61
C PRO A 35 1.24 2.88 14.97
N ASP A 36 0.40 3.76 15.53
CA ASP A 36 -0.22 3.56 16.84
C ASP A 36 -1.18 2.36 16.84
N LEU A 37 -1.81 2.10 15.69
CA LEU A 37 -2.71 0.97 15.46
C LEU A 37 -2.00 -0.27 14.90
N ARG A 38 -0.71 -0.14 14.55
CA ARG A 38 0.07 -1.14 13.79
C ARG A 38 -0.68 -1.63 12.55
N LEU A 39 -1.35 -0.72 11.85
CA LEU A 39 -2.28 -1.01 10.76
C LEU A 39 -1.77 -0.45 9.44
N LEU A 40 -1.84 -1.26 8.37
CA LEU A 40 -1.63 -0.81 6.99
C LEU A 40 -2.98 -0.77 6.28
N ALA A 41 -3.41 0.41 5.88
CA ALA A 41 -4.60 0.60 5.06
C ALA A 41 -4.21 0.63 3.58
N VAL A 42 -4.88 -0.20 2.79
CA VAL A 42 -4.70 -0.36 1.34
C VAL A 42 -6.09 -0.30 0.69
N SER A 43 -6.20 0.29 -0.50
CA SER A 43 -7.43 0.32 -1.28
C SER A 43 -7.26 -0.37 -2.62
N ASP A 44 -8.37 -0.63 -3.31
CA ASP A 44 -8.41 -0.99 -4.73
C ASP A 44 -7.58 -2.23 -5.09
N LEU A 45 -7.52 -3.20 -4.17
CA LEU A 45 -6.96 -4.51 -4.43
C LEU A 45 -7.90 -5.30 -5.37
N HIS A 46 -7.61 -5.24 -6.66
CA HIS A 46 -8.38 -5.92 -7.69
C HIS A 46 -8.03 -7.42 -7.79
N LEU A 47 -8.22 -8.16 -6.69
CA LEU A 47 -7.90 -9.60 -6.61
C LEU A 47 -8.65 -10.42 -7.67
N GLU A 48 -9.86 -9.99 -8.02
CA GLU A 48 -10.72 -10.70 -8.97
C GLU A 48 -10.47 -10.36 -10.44
N LYS A 49 -9.64 -9.35 -10.75
CA LYS A 49 -9.39 -8.97 -12.14
C LYS A 49 -8.68 -10.11 -12.88
N GLY A 50 -7.60 -10.63 -12.30
CA GLY A 50 -6.89 -11.76 -12.88
C GLY A 50 -7.74 -13.03 -12.96
N SER A 51 -8.53 -13.33 -11.91
CA SER A 51 -9.40 -14.51 -11.89
C SER A 51 -10.52 -14.42 -12.94
N SER A 52 -11.11 -13.23 -13.12
CA SER A 52 -12.18 -12.95 -14.08
C SER A 52 -11.70 -13.04 -15.53
N LEU A 53 -10.52 -12.47 -15.84
CA LEU A 53 -9.94 -12.55 -17.19
C LEU A 53 -9.47 -13.97 -17.53
N ALA A 54 -8.86 -14.68 -16.57
CA ALA A 54 -8.42 -16.06 -16.75
C ALA A 54 -9.60 -17.01 -17.06
N ARG A 55 -10.74 -16.85 -16.36
CA ARG A 55 -11.98 -17.62 -16.65
C ARG A 55 -12.51 -17.39 -18.06
N ARG A 56 -12.22 -16.22 -18.67
CA ARG A 56 -12.63 -15.87 -20.03
C ARG A 56 -11.55 -16.13 -21.07
N GLY A 57 -10.44 -16.79 -20.69
CA GLY A 57 -9.31 -17.06 -21.58
C GLY A 57 -8.62 -15.81 -22.13
N THR A 58 -8.78 -14.67 -21.45
CA THR A 58 -8.21 -13.39 -21.88
C THR A 58 -6.97 -13.09 -21.05
N LEU A 59 -5.90 -12.60 -21.71
CA LEU A 59 -4.70 -12.16 -21.02
C LEU A 59 -4.96 -10.83 -20.31
N ILE A 60 -4.32 -10.63 -19.15
CA ILE A 60 -4.29 -9.33 -18.49
C ILE A 60 -3.56 -8.33 -19.41
N PRO A 61 -4.16 -7.17 -19.71
CA PRO A 61 -3.49 -6.14 -20.49
C PRO A 61 -2.12 -5.79 -19.89
N PRO A 62 -1.12 -5.46 -20.72
CA PRO A 62 0.14 -4.98 -20.17
C PRO A 62 -0.14 -3.70 -19.36
N TYR A 63 0.48 -3.61 -18.19
CA TYR A 63 0.38 -2.50 -17.22
C TYR A 63 -0.87 -2.48 -16.33
N ASP A 64 -1.69 -3.54 -16.36
CA ASP A 64 -2.68 -3.84 -15.32
C ASP A 64 -2.11 -4.62 -14.12
#